data_AF-A0A7C1EDM7-F1
#
_entry.id   AF-A0A7C1EDM7-F1
#
_cell.length_a   1.000
_cell.length_b   1.000
_cell.length_c   1.000
_cell.angle_alpha   90.00
_cell.angle_beta   90.00
_cell.angle_gamma   90.00
#
_symmetry.space_group_name_H-M   'P 1'
#
loop_
_entity.id
_entity.type
_entity.pdbx_description
1 polymer ?
#
loop_
_entity_poly.entity_id
_entity_poly.type
_entity_poly.pdbx_seq_one_letter_code
_entity_poly.pdbx_strand_id
1 'polypeptide(L)'
;TLRIINITVKYAAVAAAPFVLIISVFSRNFTEILLGSDFYESRYIFAVLIWGIFIMVFRVIPQYALNSAKHTKILTILFGITMLISIGLNLWLIPLYSYMGAAFVNLFCNILILAGTLFFTRKKLGVIRFTGFTLKIIAALACAGLVIVFMKNITNFVLLSLIAAAVYFAVIFMLKYFNEEDFGIVRNLFSREKKINFEKEI
;
A
#
# COMPACT_ATOMS: atom_id res chain seq x y z
N THR A 1 12.13 14.04 12.53
CA THR A 1 12.31 12.79 11.75
C THR A 1 11.02 11.97 11.66
N LEU A 2 10.40 11.55 12.77
CA LEU A 2 9.13 10.77 12.76
C LEU A 2 7.98 11.42 11.97
N ARG A 3 7.82 12.75 12.05
CA ARG A 3 6.79 13.49 11.31
C ARG A 3 6.98 13.43 9.78
N ILE A 4 8.24 13.44 9.31
CA ILE A 4 8.57 13.35 7.88
C ILE A 4 8.27 11.94 7.37
N ILE A 5 8.64 10.90 8.12
CA ILE A 5 8.35 9.50 7.78
C ILE A 5 6.83 9.29 7.64
N ASN A 6 6.03 9.84 8.55
CA ASN A 6 4.58 9.70 8.49
C ASN A 6 3.98 10.39 7.24
N ILE A 7 4.51 11.55 6.86
CA ILE A 7 4.11 12.26 5.63
C ILE A 7 4.51 11.45 4.39
N THR A 8 5.76 11.02 4.25
CA THR A 8 6.23 10.26 3.09
C THR A 8 5.36 9.03 2.83
N VAL A 9 5.04 8.27 3.88
CA VAL A 9 4.26 7.04 3.70
C VAL A 9 2.77 7.33 3.51
N LYS A 10 2.21 8.37 4.13
CA LYS A 10 0.84 8.82 3.85
C LYS A 10 0.65 9.13 2.37
N TYR A 11 1.60 9.84 1.76
CA TYR A 11 1.55 10.19 0.34
C TYR A 11 1.81 8.95 -0.54
N ALA A 12 2.71 8.04 -0.14
CA ALA A 12 2.92 6.78 -0.83
C ALA A 12 1.65 5.89 -0.82
N ALA A 13 0.91 5.85 0.28
CA ALA A 13 -0.36 5.12 0.40
C ALA A 13 -1.44 5.67 -0.53
N VAL A 14 -1.57 7.00 -0.61
CA VAL A 14 -2.49 7.65 -1.57
C VAL A 14 -2.08 7.37 -3.00
N ALA A 15 -0.79 7.41 -3.31
CA ALA A 15 -0.30 7.13 -4.65
C ALA A 15 -0.51 5.67 -5.05
N ALA A 16 -0.29 4.71 -4.14
CA ALA A 16 -0.37 3.28 -4.43
C ALA A 16 -1.81 2.73 -4.52
N ALA A 17 -2.74 3.30 -3.77
CA ALA A 17 -4.14 2.88 -3.72
C ALA A 17 -4.84 2.80 -5.10
N PRO A 18 -4.78 3.79 -6.01
CA PRO A 18 -5.43 3.70 -7.31
C PRO A 18 -4.82 2.61 -8.18
N PHE A 19 -3.50 2.40 -8.12
CA PHE A 19 -2.86 1.30 -8.85
C PHE A 19 -3.37 -0.05 -8.39
N VAL A 20 -3.51 -0.25 -7.08
CA VAL A 20 -4.04 -1.50 -6.52
C VAL A 20 -5.43 -1.80 -7.07
N LEU A 21 -6.31 -0.79 -7.06
CA LEU A 21 -7.67 -0.94 -7.53
C LEU A 21 -7.75 -1.20 -9.05
N ILE A 22 -7.00 -0.43 -9.85
CA ILE A 22 -6.98 -0.58 -11.31
C ILE A 22 -6.41 -1.94 -11.70
N ILE A 23 -5.23 -2.30 -11.20
CA ILE A 23 -4.57 -3.54 -11.62
C ILE A 23 -5.33 -4.77 -11.06
N SER A 24 -5.96 -4.68 -9.88
CA SER A 24 -6.77 -5.78 -9.35
C SER A 24 -8.02 -6.02 -10.20
N VAL A 25 -8.73 -4.96 -10.61
CA VAL A 25 -9.97 -5.12 -11.40
C VAL A 25 -9.69 -5.49 -12.86
N PHE A 26 -8.60 -4.98 -13.43
CA PHE A 26 -8.19 -5.27 -14.80
C PHE A 26 -7.09 -6.35 -14.88
N SER A 27 -6.94 -7.19 -13.85
CA SER A 27 -5.85 -8.17 -13.78
C SER A 27 -5.81 -9.07 -15.00
N ARG A 28 -6.98 -9.46 -15.53
CA ARG A 28 -7.12 -10.24 -16.77
C ARG A 28 -6.48 -9.54 -17.98
N ASN A 29 -6.82 -8.27 -18.20
CA ASN A 29 -6.28 -7.49 -19.32
C ASN A 29 -4.77 -7.32 -19.20
N PHE A 30 -4.27 -7.06 -17.98
CA PHE A 30 -2.84 -6.96 -17.74
C PHE A 30 -2.11 -8.29 -17.97
N THR A 31 -2.68 -9.42 -17.51
CA THR A 31 -2.07 -10.73 -17.76
C THR A 31 -2.10 -11.13 -19.23
N GLU A 32 -3.18 -10.85 -19.96
CA GLU A 32 -3.25 -11.13 -21.40
C GLU A 32 -2.23 -10.29 -22.20
N ILE A 33 -2.04 -9.02 -21.84
CA ILE A 33 -1.04 -8.15 -22.49
C ILE A 33 0.40 -8.56 -22.16
N LEU A 34 0.68 -8.91 -20.90
CA LEU A 34 2.05 -9.14 -20.42
C LEU A 34 2.53 -10.57 -20.63
N LEU A 35 1.64 -11.56 -20.44
CA LEU A 35 1.98 -12.98 -20.44
C LEU A 35 1.41 -13.71 -21.67
N GLY A 36 0.42 -13.13 -22.35
CA GLY A 36 -0.28 -13.77 -23.47
C GLY A 36 -1.53 -14.55 -23.02
N SER A 37 -2.35 -14.97 -24.00
CA SER A 37 -3.65 -15.62 -23.77
C SER A 37 -3.57 -16.98 -23.07
N ASP A 38 -2.40 -17.62 -23.07
CA ASP A 38 -2.22 -18.98 -22.56
C ASP A 38 -2.13 -19.03 -21.02
N PHE A 39 -1.94 -17.88 -20.36
CA PHE A 39 -1.80 -17.78 -18.90
C PHE A 39 -3.11 -17.39 -18.19
N TYR A 40 -4.21 -18.04 -18.57
CA TYR A 40 -5.53 -17.73 -18.03
C TYR A 40 -5.61 -17.88 -16.50
N GLU A 41 -4.93 -18.89 -15.93
CA GLU A 41 -4.88 -19.14 -14.48
C GLU A 41 -4.08 -18.08 -13.71
N SER A 42 -3.11 -17.42 -14.35
CA SER A 42 -2.26 -16.41 -13.71
C SER A 42 -3.01 -15.10 -13.38
N ARG A 43 -4.17 -14.86 -13.98
CA ARG A 43 -5.01 -13.68 -13.73
C ARG A 43 -5.40 -13.50 -12.26
N TYR A 44 -5.67 -14.63 -11.60
CA TYR A 44 -6.11 -14.65 -10.20
C TYR A 44 -4.92 -14.44 -9.26
N ILE A 45 -3.78 -15.03 -9.60
CA ILE A 45 -2.53 -14.87 -8.86
C ILE A 45 -2.11 -13.41 -8.87
N PHE A 46 -2.14 -12.76 -10.03
CA PHE A 46 -1.85 -11.33 -10.16
C PHE A 46 -2.77 -10.49 -9.28
N ALA A 47 -4.08 -10.74 -9.32
CA ALA A 47 -5.05 -10.01 -8.49
C ALA A 47 -4.72 -10.12 -6.99
N VAL A 48 -4.40 -11.33 -6.49
CA VAL A 48 -4.06 -11.57 -5.08
C VAL A 48 -2.75 -10.88 -4.69
N LEU A 49 -1.72 -10.93 -5.54
CA LEU A 49 -0.41 -10.32 -5.24
C LEU A 49 -0.48 -8.79 -5.10
N ILE A 50 -1.33 -8.13 -5.89
CA ILE A 50 -1.53 -6.67 -5.84
C ILE A 50 -2.13 -6.25 -4.49
N TRP A 51 -3.04 -7.04 -3.92
CA TRP A 51 -3.51 -6.82 -2.56
C TRP A 51 -2.39 -6.96 -1.52
N GLY A 52 -1.43 -7.85 -1.74
CA GLY A 52 -0.22 -7.95 -0.91
C GLY A 52 0.59 -6.65 -0.89
N ILE A 53 0.76 -6.00 -2.06
CA ILE A 53 1.44 -4.70 -2.18
C ILE A 53 0.67 -3.61 -1.41
N PHE A 54 -0.66 -3.59 -1.52
CA PHE A 54 -1.48 -2.64 -0.77
C PHE A 54 -1.29 -2.76 0.73
N ILE A 55 -1.36 -3.99 1.26
CA ILE A 55 -1.15 -4.29 2.69
C ILE A 55 0.27 -3.88 3.12
N MET A 56 1.28 -4.11 2.27
CA MET A 56 2.64 -3.69 2.52
C MET A 56 2.76 -2.18 2.74
N VAL A 57 2.03 -1.36 1.98
CA VAL A 57 2.09 0.11 2.16
C VAL A 57 1.55 0.54 3.53
N PHE A 58 0.52 -0.14 4.07
CA PHE A 58 0.06 0.11 5.44
C PHE A 58 1.04 -0.40 6.49
N ARG A 59 1.75 -1.50 6.21
CA ARG A 59 2.74 -2.11 7.12
C ARG A 59 3.99 -1.25 7.28
N VAL A 60 4.40 -0.59 6.22
CA VAL A 60 5.60 0.26 6.17
C VAL A 60 5.57 1.32 7.27
N ILE A 61 4.43 1.96 7.56
CA ILE A 61 4.32 3.04 8.58
C ILE A 61 4.73 2.57 9.99
N PRO A 62 4.02 1.60 10.62
CA PRO A 62 4.39 1.10 11.95
C PRO A 62 5.78 0.47 11.97
N GLN A 63 6.19 -0.17 10.87
CA GLN A 63 7.52 -0.76 10.75
C GLN A 63 8.64 0.29 10.83
N TYR A 64 8.55 1.38 10.05
CA TYR A 64 9.53 2.47 10.12
C TYR A 64 9.47 3.21 11.46
N ALA A 65 8.28 3.38 12.05
CA ALA A 65 8.13 3.96 13.39
C ALA A 65 8.90 3.15 14.45
N LEU A 66 8.71 1.83 14.48
CA LEU A 66 9.47 0.93 15.37
C LEU A 66 10.97 0.95 15.09
N ASN A 67 11.38 0.96 13.81
CA ASN A 67 12.79 0.98 13.43
C ASN A 67 13.49 2.27 13.88
N SER A 68 12.87 3.42 13.64
CA SER A 68 13.40 4.74 14.06
C SER A 68 13.43 4.93 15.58
N ALA A 69 12.55 4.25 16.31
CA ALA A 69 12.56 4.18 17.77
C ALA A 69 13.57 3.18 18.34
N LYS A 70 14.49 2.64 17.51
CA LYS A 70 15.49 1.62 17.87
C LYS A 70 14.88 0.31 18.39
N HIS A 71 13.62 0.02 18.07
CA HIS A 71 12.96 -1.25 18.38
C HIS A 71 13.13 -2.30 17.27
N THR A 72 14.27 -2.27 16.57
CA THR A 72 14.57 -3.17 15.44
C THR A 72 14.55 -4.64 15.85
N LYS A 73 14.93 -4.97 17.09
CA LYS A 73 14.84 -6.36 17.62
C LYS A 73 13.41 -6.93 17.56
N ILE A 74 12.39 -6.12 17.83
CA ILE A 74 10.99 -6.55 17.77
C ILE A 74 10.59 -6.87 16.33
N LEU A 75 11.03 -6.04 15.38
CA LEU A 75 10.82 -6.27 13.95
C LEU A 75 11.49 -7.57 13.51
N THR A 76 12.76 -7.78 13.88
CA THR A 76 13.50 -9.00 13.53
C THR A 76 12.79 -10.26 14.04
N ILE A 77 12.27 -10.24 15.27
CA ILE A 77 11.50 -11.38 15.81
C ILE A 77 10.20 -11.59 15.01
N LEU A 78 9.44 -10.52 14.71
CA LEU A 78 8.22 -10.63 13.90
C LEU A 78 8.49 -11.19 12.50
N PHE A 79 9.53 -10.70 11.82
CA PHE A 79 9.94 -11.21 10.52
C PHE A 79 10.44 -12.65 10.61
N GLY A 80 11.21 -13.01 11.63
CA GLY A 80 11.69 -14.38 11.85
C GLY A 80 10.54 -15.37 12.06
N ILE A 81 9.58 -15.03 12.93
CA ILE A 81 8.38 -15.85 13.14
C ILE A 81 7.58 -15.98 11.85
N THR A 82 7.37 -14.86 11.13
CA THR A 82 6.61 -14.88 9.88
C THR A 82 7.31 -15.68 8.80
N MET A 83 8.64 -15.66 8.74
CA MET A 83 9.44 -16.46 7.82
C MET A 83 9.26 -17.95 8.09
N LEU A 84 9.33 -18.39 9.35
CA LEU A 84 9.11 -19.79 9.71
C LEU A 84 7.69 -20.25 9.34
N ILE A 85 6.69 -19.41 9.64
CA ILE A 85 5.30 -19.64 9.24
C ILE A 85 5.18 -19.71 7.72
N SER A 86 5.82 -18.79 6.99
CA SER A 86 5.78 -18.74 5.53
C SER A 86 6.38 -20.00 4.91
N ILE A 87 7.51 -20.49 5.42
CA ILE A 87 8.16 -21.71 4.93
C ILE A 87 7.25 -22.91 5.20
N GLY A 88 6.72 -23.03 6.42
CA GLY A 88 5.82 -24.13 6.80
C GLY A 88 4.56 -24.17 5.95
N LEU A 89 3.89 -23.03 5.79
CA LEU A 89 2.68 -22.97 4.94
C LEU A 89 3.02 -23.16 3.46
N ASN A 90 4.13 -22.62 2.94
CA ASN A 90 4.48 -22.84 1.54
C ASN A 90 4.77 -24.31 1.26
N LEU A 91 5.51 -25.00 2.13
CA LEU A 91 5.77 -26.44 1.97
C LEU A 91 4.49 -27.28 1.99
N TRP A 92 3.46 -26.84 2.71
CA TRP A 92 2.18 -27.54 2.77
C TRP A 92 1.22 -27.16 1.64
N LEU A 93 1.11 -25.87 1.28
CA LEU A 93 0.14 -25.37 0.30
C LEU A 93 0.63 -25.46 -1.14
N ILE A 94 1.94 -25.42 -1.41
CA ILE A 94 2.47 -25.58 -2.78
C ILE A 94 2.08 -26.93 -3.39
N PRO A 95 2.21 -28.09 -2.72
CA PRO A 95 1.81 -29.36 -3.33
C PRO A 95 0.29 -29.50 -3.53
N LEU A 96 -0.54 -28.77 -2.77
CA LEU A 96 -2.01 -28.83 -2.87
C LEU A 96 -2.59 -27.80 -3.85
N TYR A 97 -2.04 -26.59 -3.89
CA TYR A 97 -2.59 -25.42 -4.58
C TYR A 97 -1.58 -24.72 -5.51
N SER A 98 -0.40 -25.31 -5.71
CA SER A 98 0.65 -24.80 -6.58
C SER A 98 0.92 -23.31 -6.33
N TYR A 99 0.98 -22.51 -7.39
CA TYR A 99 1.27 -21.07 -7.34
C TYR A 99 0.19 -20.23 -6.65
N MET A 100 -1.09 -20.64 -6.68
CA MET A 100 -2.14 -19.95 -5.91
C MET A 100 -1.88 -20.07 -4.40
N GLY A 101 -1.46 -21.27 -3.95
CA GLY A 101 -1.07 -21.50 -2.56
C GLY A 101 -0.03 -20.50 -2.09
N ALA A 102 1.06 -20.34 -2.85
CA ALA A 102 2.13 -19.40 -2.54
C ALA A 102 1.64 -17.93 -2.45
N ALA A 103 0.73 -17.51 -3.34
CA ALA A 103 0.15 -16.16 -3.29
C ALA A 103 -0.67 -15.92 -2.02
N PHE A 104 -1.47 -16.91 -1.60
CA PHE A 104 -2.24 -16.83 -0.35
C PHE A 104 -1.34 -16.80 0.89
N VAL A 105 -0.29 -17.63 0.92
CA VAL A 105 0.69 -17.60 2.03
C VAL A 105 1.33 -16.23 2.13
N ASN A 106 1.75 -15.65 1.00
CA ASN A 106 2.33 -14.32 1.00
C ASN A 106 1.33 -13.27 1.53
N LEU A 107 0.07 -13.31 1.09
CA LEU A 107 -0.97 -12.39 1.59
C LEU A 107 -1.17 -12.55 3.11
N PHE A 108 -1.24 -13.79 3.59
CA PHE A 108 -1.39 -14.11 5.01
C PHE A 108 -0.21 -13.60 5.84
N CYS A 109 1.02 -13.84 5.39
CA CYS A 109 2.24 -13.33 6.03
C CYS A 109 2.27 -11.80 6.07
N ASN A 110 1.83 -11.12 5.00
CA ASN A 110 1.73 -9.65 4.99
C ASN A 110 0.75 -9.13 6.06
N ILE A 111 -0.41 -9.79 6.20
CA ILE A 111 -1.40 -9.47 7.24
C ILE A 111 -0.83 -9.71 8.64
N LEU A 112 -0.13 -10.84 8.85
CA LEU A 112 0.49 -11.15 10.14
C LEU A 112 1.51 -10.09 10.56
N ILE A 113 2.41 -9.68 9.66
CA ILE A 113 3.41 -8.66 9.99
C ILE A 113 2.73 -7.31 10.19
N LEU A 114 1.71 -6.96 9.40
CA LEU A 114 0.92 -5.73 9.61
C LEU A 114 0.28 -5.72 11.01
N ALA A 115 -0.40 -6.81 11.39
CA ALA A 115 -1.03 -6.94 12.69
C ALA A 115 -0.01 -6.87 13.84
N GLY A 116 1.11 -7.59 13.72
CA GLY A 116 2.19 -7.57 14.72
C GLY A 116 2.82 -6.19 14.85
N THR A 117 3.17 -5.55 13.73
CA THR A 117 3.77 -4.20 13.74
C THR A 117 2.80 -3.17 14.30
N LEU A 118 1.51 -3.19 13.95
CA LEU A 118 0.50 -2.32 14.54
C LEU A 118 0.35 -2.52 16.05
N PHE A 119 0.30 -3.77 16.50
CA PHE A 119 0.18 -4.11 17.93
C PHE A 119 1.37 -3.58 18.74
N PHE A 120 2.60 -3.88 18.31
CA PHE A 120 3.80 -3.42 19.01
C PHE A 120 4.00 -1.91 18.91
N THR A 121 3.64 -1.31 17.79
CA THR A 121 3.67 0.15 17.64
C THR A 121 2.72 0.82 18.61
N ARG A 122 1.46 0.34 18.71
CA ARG A 122 0.48 0.88 19.66
C ARG A 122 0.94 0.70 21.11
N LYS A 123 1.56 -0.43 21.43
CA LYS A 123 2.03 -0.75 22.79
C LYS A 123 3.28 0.04 23.21
N LYS A 124 4.21 0.32 22.28
CA LYS A 124 5.52 0.94 22.58
C LYS A 124 5.60 2.43 22.28
N LEU A 125 4.88 2.90 21.25
CA LEU A 125 4.97 4.28 20.76
C LEU A 125 3.69 5.11 21.01
N GLY A 126 2.68 4.51 21.63
CA GLY A 126 1.39 5.14 21.86
C GLY A 126 0.47 5.09 20.62
N VAL A 127 -0.71 5.70 20.73
CA VAL A 127 -1.74 5.64 19.69
C VAL A 127 -1.31 6.46 18.48
N ILE A 128 -0.77 5.81 17.45
CA ILE A 128 -0.75 6.42 16.12
C ILE A 128 -2.22 6.50 15.67
N ARG A 129 -2.76 7.71 15.57
CA ARG A 129 -4.11 7.97 15.03
C ARG A 129 -4.13 7.68 13.52
N PHE A 130 -4.06 6.41 13.15
CA PHE A 130 -4.25 5.91 11.78
C PHE A 130 -5.70 6.04 11.28
N THR A 131 -6.64 6.18 12.21
CA THR A 131 -8.08 6.09 11.93
C THR A 131 -8.59 7.17 10.98
N GLY A 132 -8.10 8.42 11.06
CA GLY A 132 -8.61 9.51 10.23
C GLY A 132 -8.24 9.40 8.74
N PHE A 133 -7.03 8.94 8.42
CA PHE A 133 -6.53 8.92 7.05
C PHE A 133 -6.85 7.62 6.31
N THR A 134 -6.78 6.48 6.99
CA THR A 134 -7.08 5.17 6.37
C THR A 134 -8.55 5.09 5.95
N LEU A 135 -9.48 5.61 6.76
CA LEU A 135 -10.91 5.66 6.41
C LEU A 135 -11.17 6.48 5.15
N LYS A 136 -10.46 7.61 4.95
CA LYS A 136 -10.58 8.44 3.74
C LYS A 136 -10.05 7.71 2.50
N ILE A 137 -8.94 6.97 2.62
CA ILE A 137 -8.41 6.15 1.51
C ILE A 137 -9.39 5.04 1.15
N ILE A 138 -9.95 4.35 2.15
CA ILE A 138 -10.94 3.28 1.93
C ILE A 138 -12.20 3.85 1.27
N ALA A 139 -12.70 5.01 1.72
CA ALA A 139 -13.84 5.67 1.10
C ALA A 139 -13.56 6.05 -0.36
N ALA A 140 -12.40 6.63 -0.65
CA ALA A 140 -12.01 6.97 -2.03
C ALA A 140 -11.87 5.73 -2.93
N LEU A 141 -11.31 4.64 -2.40
CA LEU A 141 -11.24 3.35 -3.09
C LEU A 141 -12.63 2.77 -3.36
N ALA A 142 -13.54 2.83 -2.38
CA ALA A 142 -14.91 2.35 -2.55
C ALA A 142 -15.65 3.13 -3.64
N CYS A 143 -15.53 4.47 -3.66
CA CYS A 143 -16.12 5.31 -4.70
C CYS A 143 -15.55 4.99 -6.09
N ALA A 144 -14.22 4.88 -6.22
CA ALA A 144 -13.58 4.52 -7.48
C ALA A 144 -13.99 3.11 -7.95
N GLY A 145 -14.09 2.15 -7.03
CA GLY A 145 -14.55 0.79 -7.30
C GLY A 145 -15.99 0.76 -7.80
N LEU A 146 -16.90 1.54 -7.21
CA LEU A 146 -18.29 1.67 -7.67
C LEU A 146 -18.36 2.17 -9.12
N VAL A 147 -17.60 3.21 -9.47
CA VAL A 147 -17.55 3.73 -10.84
C VAL A 147 -17.08 2.66 -11.83
N ILE A 148 -16.08 1.85 -11.46
CA ILE A 148 -15.64 0.75 -12.31
C ILE A 148 -16.76 -0.27 -12.51
N VAL A 149 -17.48 -0.69 -11.46
CA VAL A 149 -18.56 -1.68 -11.59
C VAL A 149 -19.67 -1.18 -12.51
N PHE A 150 -20.08 0.09 -12.38
CA PHE A 150 -21.15 0.66 -13.20
C PHE A 150 -20.75 0.87 -14.67
N MET A 151 -19.49 1.26 -14.94
CA MET A 151 -19.06 1.61 -16.30
C MET A 151 -18.27 0.50 -17.02
N LYS A 152 -18.02 -0.65 -16.37
CA LYS A 152 -17.26 -1.78 -16.95
C LYS A 152 -17.84 -2.31 -18.26
N ASN A 153 -19.16 -2.26 -18.42
CA ASN A 153 -19.85 -2.80 -19.59
C ASN A 153 -20.02 -1.79 -20.73
N ILE A 154 -19.71 -0.51 -20.50
CA ILE A 154 -19.98 0.59 -21.44
C ILE A 154 -18.67 1.09 -22.08
N THR A 155 -17.54 0.95 -21.39
CA THR A 155 -16.31 1.67 -21.71
C THR A 155 -15.10 0.74 -21.84
N ASN A 156 -14.16 1.07 -22.74
CA ASN A 156 -12.86 0.41 -22.87
C ASN A 156 -12.05 0.47 -21.56
N PHE A 157 -11.32 -0.60 -21.25
CA PHE A 157 -10.61 -0.75 -19.97
C PHE A 157 -9.59 0.38 -19.71
N VAL A 158 -8.92 0.90 -20.75
CA VAL A 158 -7.95 2.01 -20.66
C VAL A 158 -8.62 3.32 -20.26
N LEU A 159 -9.78 3.63 -20.85
CA LEU A 159 -10.50 4.86 -20.52
C LEU A 159 -11.13 4.74 -19.13
N LEU A 160 -11.61 3.54 -18.77
CA LEU A 160 -12.19 3.28 -17.46
C LEU A 160 -11.16 3.37 -16.32
N SER A 161 -9.91 2.93 -16.55
CA SER A 161 -8.83 3.09 -15.56
C SER A 161 -8.46 4.55 -15.33
N LEU A 162 -8.44 5.37 -16.38
CA LEU A 162 -8.24 6.82 -16.28
C LEU A 162 -9.37 7.51 -15.51
N ILE A 163 -10.63 7.16 -15.81
CA ILE A 163 -11.80 7.70 -15.09
C ILE A 163 -11.75 7.30 -13.61
N ALA A 164 -11.44 6.03 -13.30
CA ALA A 164 -11.34 5.56 -11.93
C ALA A 164 -10.22 6.27 -11.14
N ALA A 165 -9.06 6.51 -11.77
CA ALA A 165 -7.98 7.30 -11.17
C ALA A 165 -8.43 8.75 -10.93
N ALA A 166 -9.08 9.39 -11.91
CA ALA A 166 -9.58 10.75 -11.78
C ALA A 166 -10.62 10.89 -10.65
N VAL A 167 -11.56 9.95 -10.57
CA VAL A 167 -12.56 9.91 -9.49
C VAL A 167 -11.90 9.72 -8.13
N TYR A 168 -10.92 8.81 -8.03
CA TYR A 168 -10.17 8.60 -6.79
C TYR A 168 -9.50 9.89 -6.32
N PHE A 169 -8.78 10.59 -7.21
CA PHE A 169 -8.15 11.87 -6.87
C PHE A 169 -9.17 12.97 -6.53
N ALA A 170 -10.29 13.05 -7.25
CA ALA A 170 -11.35 14.01 -6.97
C ALA A 170 -11.97 13.81 -5.58
N VAL A 171 -12.25 12.56 -5.20
CA VAL A 171 -12.81 12.22 -3.87
C VAL A 171 -11.80 12.52 -2.77
N ILE A 172 -10.51 12.22 -2.97
CA ILE A 172 -9.46 12.57 -2.02
C ILE A 172 -9.31 14.08 -1.84
N PHE A 173 -9.43 14.83 -2.93
CA PHE A 173 -9.40 16.29 -2.90
C PHE A 173 -10.60 16.85 -2.13
N MET A 174 -11.82 16.34 -2.40
CA MET A 174 -13.04 16.73 -1.69
C MET A 174 -12.99 16.39 -0.19
N LEU A 175 -12.41 15.24 0.17
CA LEU A 175 -12.24 14.82 1.57
C LEU A 175 -11.19 15.64 2.33
N LYS A 176 -10.61 16.70 1.73
CA LYS A 176 -9.54 17.53 2.28
C LYS A 176 -8.46 16.66 2.93
N TYR A 177 -7.97 15.68 2.17
CA TYR A 177 -6.98 14.73 2.67
C TYR A 177 -5.62 15.40 2.95
N PHE A 178 -5.30 16.42 2.15
CA PHE A 178 -4.18 17.33 2.37
C PHE A 178 -4.61 18.38 3.41
N ASN A 179 -4.15 18.22 4.66
CA ASN A 179 -4.24 19.30 5.64
C ASN A 179 -3.23 20.39 5.25
N GLU A 180 -3.60 21.67 5.37
CA GLU A 180 -2.72 22.80 5.09
C GLU A 180 -1.41 22.78 5.90
N GLU A 181 -1.42 22.11 7.06
CA GLU A 181 -0.24 21.84 7.89
C GLU A 181 0.85 21.00 7.18
N ASP A 182 0.48 20.09 6.27
CA ASP A 182 1.46 19.27 5.54
C ASP A 182 2.22 20.12 4.51
N PHE A 183 1.56 21.12 3.91
CA PHE A 183 2.15 22.00 2.89
C PHE A 183 3.20 22.96 3.48
N GLY A 184 2.97 23.43 4.71
CA GLY A 184 3.94 24.25 5.45
C GLY A 184 5.24 23.50 5.76
N ILE A 185 5.17 22.19 6.03
CA ILE A 185 6.35 21.36 6.31
C ILE A 185 7.18 21.15 5.04
N VAL A 186 6.54 20.83 3.91
CA VAL A 186 7.22 20.64 2.62
C VAL A 186 7.88 21.93 2.13
N ARG A 187 7.19 23.08 2.25
CA ARG A 187 7.75 24.39 1.92
C ARG A 187 8.97 24.76 2.77
N ASN A 188 8.95 24.40 4.05
CA ASN A 188 10.06 24.64 4.96
C ASN A 188 11.27 23.71 4.72
N LEU A 189 11.04 22.50 4.20
CA LEU A 189 12.12 21.59 3.79
C LEU A 189 12.84 22.10 2.53
N PHE A 190 12.08 22.50 1.51
CA PHE A 190 12.64 23.12 0.30
C PHE A 190 13.37 24.44 0.57
N SER A 191 12.89 25.23 1.54
CA SER A 191 13.58 26.47 1.96
C SER A 191 14.85 26.21 2.77
N ARG A 192 14.93 25.10 3.52
CA ARG A 192 16.14 24.70 4.26
C ARG A 192 17.23 24.13 3.36
N GLU A 193 16.89 23.33 2.36
CA GLU A 193 17.88 22.86 1.37
C GLU A 193 18.52 24.01 0.59
N LYS A 194 17.72 25.02 0.19
CA LYS A 194 18.26 26.22 -0.45
C LYS A 194 19.26 26.96 0.44
N LYS A 195 19.03 27.04 1.75
CA LYS A 195 19.94 27.71 2.70
C LYS A 195 21.26 26.95 2.91
N ILE A 196 21.21 25.62 2.98
CA ILE A 196 22.38 24.77 3.21
C ILE A 196 23.29 24.71 1.97
N ASN A 197 22.72 24.76 0.76
CA ASN A 197 23.51 24.84 -0.46
C ASN A 197 24.18 26.23 -0.62
N PHE A 198 23.53 27.31 -0.19
CA PHE A 198 24.11 28.65 -0.19
C PHE A 198 25.30 28.81 0.78
N GLU A 199 25.30 28.13 1.94
CA GLU A 199 26.43 28.15 2.89
C GLU A 199 27.61 27.26 2.48
N LYS A 200 27.41 26.32 1.53
CA LYS A 200 28.48 25.46 0.99
C LYS A 200 29.16 26.02 -0.25
N GLU A 201 28.57 27.04 -0.88
CA GLU A 201 29.11 27.73 -2.06
C GLU A 201 29.87 29.03 -1.73
N ILE A 202 30.01 29.39 -0.44
CA ILE A 202 30.82 30.50 0.09
C ILE A 202 32.04 29.94 0.81
#